data_AF-A0A968EZ64-F1
#
_entry.id   AF-A0A968EZ64-F1
#
_cell.length_a   1.000
_cell.length_b   1.000
_cell.length_c   1.000
_cell.angle_alpha   90.00
_cell.angle_beta   90.00
_cell.angle_gamma   90.00
#
_symmetry.space_group_name_H-M   'P 1'
#
loop_
_entity.id
_entity.type
_entity.pdbx_description
1 polymer ?
#
loop_
_entity_poly.entity_id
_entity_poly.type
_entity_poly.pdbx_seq_one_letter_code
_entity_poly.pdbx_strand_id
1 'polypeptide(L)'
;TSVEFSNGFRAQVWVHPPARFGTALQYATGSKDHNVKIREIALDHGYSLSEHALTKEDGTEILCETEDQVYQTLGLPLIPPEMREERGEVQAAKVGELPDLIQKNDIISELHCHTNWSDGRGTISDMVQAAIDRGLKVITISDHSVSLGIANGLSIERLMEQKEEVSKAREEYSEKITILHGIELEIKADGSLDFPDEVLAELDVVVASLHVSMRQPRAQITKRMLNAIQNPHVDIIGHPTNRLLPDREGSDLDMEAIFQAAADHGVALEINANPQRLDLNDIHARRAVELGIPLAINTDAHAPQHLELIHFGVSTARRAWAQKDDVINSWPVEKLTSWLKERG
;
A
#
# COMPACT_ATOMS: atom_id res chain seq x y z
N THR A 1 -31.91 4.67 9.24
CA THR A 1 -32.61 3.40 8.99
C THR A 1 -31.60 2.31 8.70
N SER A 2 -31.75 1.12 9.28
CA SER A 2 -30.91 -0.04 8.92
C SER A 2 -31.58 -0.86 7.82
N VAL A 3 -30.81 -1.29 6.82
CA VAL A 3 -31.27 -2.15 5.72
C VAL A 3 -30.36 -3.36 5.60
N GLU A 4 -30.92 -4.50 5.19
CA GLU A 4 -30.17 -5.71 4.86
C GLU A 4 -30.46 -6.07 3.39
N PHE A 5 -29.39 -6.24 2.61
CA PHE A 5 -29.45 -6.60 1.20
C PHE A 5 -29.64 -8.12 1.04
N SER A 6 -30.09 -8.56 -0.14
CA SER A 6 -30.32 -9.99 -0.43
C SER A 6 -29.08 -10.87 -0.33
N ASN A 7 -27.89 -10.28 -0.41
CA ASN A 7 -26.61 -10.96 -0.23
C ASN A 7 -26.10 -10.96 1.23
N GLY A 8 -26.92 -10.49 2.19
CA GLY A 8 -26.58 -10.43 3.62
C GLY A 8 -25.76 -9.21 4.03
N PHE A 9 -25.41 -8.31 3.10
CA PHE A 9 -24.75 -7.05 3.44
C PHE A 9 -25.71 -6.15 4.24
N ARG A 10 -25.22 -5.51 5.30
CA ARG A 10 -26.01 -4.58 6.13
C ARG A 10 -25.53 -3.16 5.95
N ALA A 11 -26.45 -2.22 5.80
CA ALA A 11 -26.13 -0.81 5.70
C ALA A 11 -26.98 0.03 6.67
N GLN A 12 -26.40 1.13 7.11
CA GLN A 12 -27.13 2.21 7.77
C GLN A 12 -27.32 3.36 6.78
N VAL A 13 -28.55 3.81 6.64
CA VAL A 13 -28.95 4.89 5.74
C VAL A 13 -29.42 6.08 6.55
N TRP A 14 -28.79 7.23 6.28
CA TRP A 14 -29.07 8.51 6.89
C TRP A 14 -29.55 9.46 5.78
N VAL A 15 -30.59 10.26 6.04
CA VAL A 15 -31.19 11.16 5.05
C VAL A 15 -31.23 12.55 5.63
N HIS A 16 -30.59 13.49 4.96
CA HIS A 16 -30.49 14.89 5.38
C HIS A 16 -30.87 15.82 4.21
N PRO A 17 -31.45 17.00 4.49
CA PRO A 17 -31.62 18.04 3.46
C PRO A 17 -30.27 18.46 2.86
N PRO A 18 -30.22 18.89 1.59
CA PRO A 18 -28.97 19.33 0.94
C PRO A 18 -28.19 20.37 1.76
N ALA A 19 -28.90 21.33 2.36
CA ALA A 19 -28.33 22.38 3.23
C ALA A 19 -27.57 21.85 4.46
N ARG A 20 -27.78 20.59 4.87
CA ARG A 20 -27.19 19.98 6.07
C ARG A 20 -26.24 18.83 5.73
N PHE A 21 -25.95 18.61 4.45
CA PHE A 21 -25.23 17.43 4.02
C PHE A 21 -23.76 17.44 4.45
N GLY A 22 -23.15 18.63 4.56
CA GLY A 22 -21.76 18.78 5.02
C GLY A 22 -21.54 18.29 6.44
N THR A 23 -22.38 18.72 7.39
CA THR A 23 -22.28 18.27 8.79
C THR A 23 -22.63 16.79 8.94
N ALA A 24 -23.59 16.30 8.14
CA ALA A 24 -23.96 14.89 8.13
C ALA A 24 -22.82 14.00 7.63
N LEU A 25 -22.13 14.42 6.56
CA LEU A 25 -20.98 13.70 6.00
C LEU A 25 -19.82 13.66 7.01
N GLN A 26 -19.44 14.82 7.58
CA GLN A 26 -18.40 14.90 8.60
C GLN A 26 -18.70 13.96 9.79
N TYR A 27 -19.94 14.00 10.28
CA TYR A 27 -20.39 13.15 11.38
C TYR A 27 -20.31 11.65 11.03
N ALA A 28 -20.88 11.26 9.88
CA ALA A 28 -21.05 9.86 9.50
C ALA A 28 -19.73 9.20 9.08
N THR A 29 -18.81 9.96 8.48
CA THR A 29 -17.47 9.48 8.12
C THR A 29 -16.61 9.24 9.36
N GLY A 30 -16.67 10.14 10.34
CA GLY A 30 -15.87 10.01 11.56
C GLY A 30 -14.37 10.09 11.29
N SER A 31 -13.52 9.37 12.03
CA SER A 31 -13.86 8.44 13.11
C SER A 31 -14.57 9.09 14.31
N LYS A 32 -15.01 8.27 15.27
CA LYS A 32 -15.58 8.78 16.54
C LYS A 32 -14.61 9.75 17.23
N ASP A 33 -13.33 9.40 17.29
CA ASP A 33 -12.33 10.17 18.03
C ASP A 33 -11.98 11.47 17.30
N HIS A 34 -11.90 11.42 15.96
CA HIS A 34 -11.83 12.61 15.13
C HIS A 34 -13.03 13.54 15.36
N ASN A 35 -14.26 13.01 15.37
CA ASN A 35 -15.47 13.80 15.63
C ASN A 35 -15.44 14.48 17.00
N VAL A 36 -14.89 13.84 18.04
CA VAL A 36 -14.69 14.48 19.35
C VAL A 36 -13.78 15.70 19.22
N LYS A 37 -12.65 15.58 18.52
CA LYS A 37 -11.73 16.71 18.29
C LYS A 37 -12.34 17.86 17.50
N ILE A 38 -13.10 17.56 16.44
CA ILE A 38 -13.77 18.62 15.66
C ILE A 38 -14.85 19.32 16.51
N ARG A 39 -15.57 18.60 17.39
CA ARG A 39 -16.54 19.22 18.32
C ARG A 39 -15.88 20.06 19.40
N GLU A 40 -14.74 19.62 19.96
CA GLU A 40 -13.94 20.44 20.89
C GLU A 40 -13.56 21.78 20.24
N ILE A 41 -13.10 21.74 18.98
CA ILE A 41 -12.76 22.95 18.21
C ILE A 41 -14.00 23.82 17.96
N ALA A 42 -15.15 23.21 17.64
CA ALA A 42 -16.39 23.96 17.48
C ALA A 42 -16.77 24.73 18.76
N LEU A 43 -16.64 24.09 19.93
CA LEU A 43 -16.91 24.72 21.22
C LEU A 43 -15.95 25.89 21.49
N ASP A 44 -14.66 25.73 21.18
CA ASP A 44 -13.67 26.82 21.29
C ASP A 44 -14.02 28.04 20.40
N HIS A 45 -14.76 27.82 19.31
CA HIS A 45 -15.27 28.86 18.41
C HIS A 45 -16.68 29.37 18.79
N GLY A 46 -17.25 28.92 19.90
CA GLY A 46 -18.59 29.31 20.36
C GLY A 46 -19.74 28.60 19.63
N TYR A 47 -19.48 27.41 19.07
CA TYR A 47 -20.46 26.60 18.35
C TYR A 47 -20.64 25.23 19.01
N SER A 48 -21.86 24.70 18.96
CA SER A 48 -22.13 23.27 19.13
C SER A 48 -22.24 22.61 17.75
N LEU A 49 -21.44 21.58 17.47
CA LEU A 49 -21.49 20.82 16.20
C LEU A 49 -22.27 19.51 16.36
N SER A 50 -23.27 19.30 15.51
CA SER A 50 -24.07 18.07 15.37
C SER A 50 -24.06 17.57 13.92
N GLU A 51 -24.68 16.42 13.65
CA GLU A 51 -24.95 15.92 12.30
C GLU A 51 -25.87 16.84 11.48
N HIS A 52 -26.55 17.79 12.13
CA HIS A 52 -27.55 18.65 11.49
C HIS A 52 -27.06 20.06 11.16
N ALA A 53 -26.19 20.64 11.99
CA ALA A 53 -25.71 22.02 11.85
C ALA A 53 -24.59 22.32 12.88
N LEU A 54 -23.92 23.47 12.70
CA LEU A 54 -23.28 24.19 13.80
C LEU A 54 -24.30 25.16 14.42
N THR A 55 -24.37 25.25 15.74
CA THR A 55 -25.34 26.09 16.44
C THR A 55 -24.64 27.05 17.40
N LYS A 56 -24.96 28.34 17.32
CA LYS A 56 -24.47 29.37 18.24
C LYS A 56 -25.20 29.30 19.59
N GLU A 57 -24.66 29.97 20.60
CA GLU A 57 -25.29 30.06 21.93
C GLU A 57 -26.72 30.65 21.91
N ASP A 58 -27.01 31.57 20.97
CA ASP A 58 -28.33 32.18 20.79
C ASP A 58 -29.34 31.28 20.04
N GLY A 59 -28.94 30.07 19.66
CA GLY A 59 -29.75 29.11 18.92
C GLY A 59 -29.71 29.27 17.40
N THR A 60 -28.99 30.27 16.87
CA THR A 60 -28.83 30.44 15.42
C THR A 60 -28.04 29.28 14.83
N GLU A 61 -28.60 28.63 13.82
CA GLU A 61 -27.94 27.58 13.06
C GLU A 61 -27.09 28.14 11.91
N ILE A 62 -25.90 27.58 11.75
CA ILE A 62 -25.05 27.72 10.57
C ILE A 62 -25.13 26.38 9.82
N LEU A 63 -25.70 26.42 8.62
CA LEU A 63 -25.90 25.26 7.77
C LEU A 63 -24.71 25.12 6.81
N CYS A 64 -24.26 23.88 6.61
CA CYS A 64 -23.17 23.57 5.68
C CYS A 64 -23.67 22.54 4.66
N GLU A 65 -23.71 22.95 3.40
CA GLU A 65 -24.04 22.09 2.25
C GLU A 65 -22.90 21.11 1.95
N THR A 66 -21.66 21.55 2.14
CA THR A 66 -20.46 20.74 1.88
C THR A 66 -19.65 20.53 3.14
N GLU A 67 -18.88 19.44 3.15
CA GLU A 67 -17.97 19.15 4.27
C GLU A 67 -16.86 20.21 4.39
N ASP A 68 -16.36 20.72 3.27
CA ASP A 68 -15.39 21.83 3.23
C ASP A 68 -15.89 23.08 3.98
N GLN A 69 -17.18 23.43 3.84
CA GLN A 69 -17.79 24.54 4.60
C GLN A 69 -17.76 24.30 6.11
N VAL A 70 -17.88 23.05 6.58
CA VAL A 70 -17.78 22.70 8.01
C VAL A 70 -16.38 23.03 8.52
N TYR A 71 -15.35 22.53 7.85
CA TYR A 71 -13.95 22.77 8.24
C TYR A 71 -13.59 24.26 8.15
N GLN A 72 -14.00 24.96 7.08
CA GLN A 72 -13.76 26.41 6.94
C GLN A 72 -14.43 27.23 8.05
N THR A 73 -15.65 26.87 8.46
CA THR A 73 -16.34 27.53 9.58
C THR A 73 -15.57 27.38 10.90
N LEU A 74 -14.82 26.29 11.04
CA LEU A 74 -13.97 25.98 12.20
C LEU A 74 -12.52 26.45 12.04
N GLY A 75 -12.20 27.21 10.98
CA GLY A 75 -10.85 27.70 10.71
C GLY A 75 -9.85 26.61 10.35
N LEU A 76 -10.32 25.48 9.81
CA LEU A 76 -9.49 24.34 9.39
C LEU A 76 -9.56 24.14 7.87
N PRO A 77 -8.49 23.64 7.24
CA PRO A 77 -8.60 23.04 5.91
C PRO A 77 -9.43 21.74 5.98
N LEU A 78 -9.98 21.31 4.84
CA LEU A 78 -10.60 19.99 4.72
C LEU A 78 -9.57 18.89 5.03
N ILE A 79 -9.83 18.11 6.08
CA ILE A 79 -8.99 16.96 6.44
C ILE A 79 -9.46 15.73 5.64
N PRO A 80 -8.60 15.07 4.84
CA PRO A 80 -8.97 13.88 4.09
C PRO A 80 -9.53 12.78 5.00
N PRO A 81 -10.64 12.09 4.61
CA PRO A 81 -11.23 11.01 5.40
C PRO A 81 -10.25 9.94 5.87
N GLU A 82 -9.25 9.61 5.06
CA GLU A 82 -8.25 8.58 5.36
C GLU A 82 -7.38 8.93 6.58
N MET A 83 -7.26 10.20 6.94
CA MET A 83 -6.45 10.66 8.07
C MET A 83 -7.24 10.76 9.39
N ARG A 84 -8.57 10.65 9.36
CA ARG A 84 -9.48 11.02 10.46
C ARG A 84 -9.55 9.97 11.58
N GLU A 85 -8.41 9.69 12.19
CA GLU A 85 -8.23 8.62 13.18
C GLU A 85 -7.66 9.13 14.51
N GLU A 86 -7.63 10.45 14.74
CA GLU A 86 -7.02 11.09 15.92
C GLU A 86 -5.54 10.72 16.09
N ARG A 87 -4.77 10.80 14.99
CA ARG A 87 -3.34 10.47 14.94
C ARG A 87 -2.48 11.69 14.62
N GLY A 88 -2.98 12.88 14.93
CA GLY A 88 -2.29 14.16 14.75
C GLY A 88 -2.82 15.01 13.58
N GLU A 89 -3.81 14.52 12.82
CA GLU A 89 -4.33 15.17 11.61
C GLU A 89 -4.92 16.55 11.91
N VAL A 90 -5.54 16.70 13.09
CA VAL A 90 -6.12 17.96 13.54
C VAL A 90 -5.04 18.97 13.90
N GLN A 91 -3.95 18.52 14.54
CA GLN A 91 -2.81 19.37 14.88
C GLN A 91 -2.11 19.85 13.61
N ALA A 92 -1.84 18.94 12.66
CA ALA A 92 -1.27 19.28 11.35
C ALA A 92 -2.16 20.29 10.59
N ALA A 93 -3.50 20.08 10.61
CA ALA A 93 -4.45 21.00 9.98
C ALA A 93 -4.40 22.42 10.58
N LYS A 94 -4.29 22.54 11.91
CA LYS A 94 -4.22 23.85 12.60
C LYS A 94 -2.99 24.68 12.22
N VAL A 95 -1.86 24.02 11.94
CA VAL A 95 -0.61 24.70 11.56
C VAL A 95 -0.38 24.74 10.05
N GLY A 96 -1.31 24.19 9.24
CA GLY A 96 -1.20 24.19 7.79
C GLY A 96 -0.19 23.19 7.24
N GLU A 97 0.07 22.10 7.96
CA GLU A 97 1.06 21.07 7.62
C GLU A 97 0.41 19.72 7.26
N LEU A 98 -0.81 19.73 6.73
CA LEU A 98 -1.38 18.51 6.15
C LEU A 98 -0.54 18.09 4.93
N PRO A 99 -0.16 16.80 4.82
CA PRO A 99 0.63 16.31 3.70
C PRO A 99 -0.21 16.22 2.41
N ASP A 100 0.46 16.34 1.27
CA ASP A 100 -0.15 16.08 -0.03
C ASP A 100 -0.16 14.57 -0.31
N LEU A 101 -1.27 13.94 0.09
CA LEU A 101 -1.41 12.49 0.08
C LEU A 101 -1.33 11.89 -1.33
N ILE A 102 -0.60 10.77 -1.45
CA ILE A 102 -0.54 9.95 -2.66
C ILE A 102 -1.93 9.70 -3.27
N GLN A 103 -2.03 9.77 -4.59
CA GLN A 103 -3.25 9.50 -5.35
C GLN A 103 -3.11 8.26 -6.22
N LYS A 104 -4.24 7.67 -6.64
CA LYS A 104 -4.22 6.51 -7.55
C LYS A 104 -3.44 6.80 -8.84
N ASN A 105 -3.61 8.00 -9.39
CA ASN A 105 -2.98 8.41 -10.64
C ASN A 105 -1.49 8.77 -10.50
N ASP A 106 -0.96 8.84 -9.27
CA ASP A 106 0.48 8.99 -9.06
C ASP A 106 1.23 7.67 -9.26
N ILE A 107 0.54 6.53 -9.15
CA ILE A 107 1.14 5.21 -9.33
C ILE A 107 1.38 4.95 -10.82
N ILE A 108 2.65 4.86 -11.20
CA ILE A 108 3.06 4.61 -12.57
C ILE A 108 3.79 3.27 -12.74
N SER A 109 4.03 2.51 -11.67
CA SER A 109 4.63 1.17 -11.77
C SER A 109 3.90 0.11 -10.96
N GLU A 110 3.93 -1.12 -11.48
CA GLU A 110 3.66 -2.35 -10.73
C GLU A 110 4.99 -3.09 -10.52
N LEU A 111 5.37 -3.33 -9.27
CA LEU A 111 6.65 -3.92 -8.90
C LEU A 111 6.55 -5.34 -8.34
N HIS A 112 5.34 -5.89 -8.23
CA HIS A 112 5.11 -7.26 -7.80
C HIS A 112 3.87 -7.85 -8.49
N CYS A 113 4.10 -8.68 -9.51
CA CYS A 113 3.03 -9.44 -10.17
C CYS A 113 3.51 -10.78 -10.74
N HIS A 114 2.56 -11.68 -10.95
CA HIS A 114 2.79 -13.09 -11.26
C HIS A 114 2.21 -13.46 -12.62
N THR A 115 2.85 -14.41 -13.28
CA THR A 115 2.44 -14.91 -14.60
C THR A 115 2.20 -16.41 -14.55
N ASN A 116 1.83 -16.99 -15.69
CA ASN A 116 1.70 -18.44 -15.85
C ASN A 116 3.04 -19.20 -15.75
N TRP A 117 4.15 -18.51 -15.52
CA TRP A 117 5.42 -19.14 -15.17
C TRP A 117 5.41 -19.71 -13.74
N SER A 118 4.68 -19.11 -12.80
CA SER A 118 4.43 -19.71 -11.48
C SER A 118 2.94 -20.05 -11.32
N ASP A 119 2.19 -19.25 -10.56
CA ASP A 119 0.79 -19.48 -10.19
C ASP A 119 -0.17 -18.38 -10.67
N GLY A 120 0.35 -17.43 -11.45
CA GLY A 120 -0.46 -16.48 -12.20
C GLY A 120 -1.24 -17.13 -13.36
N ARG A 121 -2.27 -16.44 -13.83
CA ARG A 121 -3.18 -16.92 -14.89
C ARG A 121 -3.01 -16.20 -16.23
N GLY A 122 -2.13 -15.20 -16.31
CA GLY A 122 -1.82 -14.46 -17.53
C GLY A 122 -0.41 -14.78 -18.03
N THR A 123 -0.21 -14.72 -19.34
CA THR A 123 1.15 -14.70 -19.93
C THR A 123 1.85 -13.38 -19.59
N ILE A 124 3.16 -13.30 -19.83
CA ILE A 124 3.90 -12.03 -19.72
C ILE A 124 3.24 -10.95 -20.59
N SER A 125 2.92 -11.24 -21.85
CA SER A 125 2.25 -10.30 -22.75
C SER A 125 0.88 -9.86 -22.25
N ASP A 126 0.08 -10.75 -21.65
CA ASP A 126 -1.23 -10.38 -21.08
C ASP A 126 -1.07 -9.37 -19.94
N MET A 127 -0.10 -9.60 -19.04
CA MET A 127 0.17 -8.72 -17.90
C MET A 127 0.72 -7.36 -18.35
N VAL A 128 1.67 -7.37 -19.30
CA VAL A 128 2.25 -6.16 -19.88
C VAL A 128 1.20 -5.32 -20.59
N GLN A 129 0.35 -5.94 -21.42
CA GLN A 129 -0.72 -5.23 -22.11
C GLN A 129 -1.72 -4.64 -21.13
N ALA A 130 -2.08 -5.37 -20.08
CA ALA A 130 -2.99 -4.89 -19.04
C ALA A 130 -2.41 -3.73 -18.22
N ALA A 131 -1.10 -3.67 -18.04
CA ALA A 131 -0.42 -2.54 -17.43
C ALA A 131 -0.42 -1.30 -18.35
N ILE A 132 -0.14 -1.50 -19.65
CA ILE A 132 -0.21 -0.43 -20.67
C ILE A 132 -1.62 0.17 -20.73
N ASP A 133 -2.65 -0.67 -20.76
CA ASP A 133 -4.06 -0.23 -20.83
C ASP A 133 -4.47 0.62 -19.61
N ARG A 134 -3.76 0.47 -18.49
CA ARG A 134 -3.94 1.23 -17.25
C ARG A 134 -3.03 2.45 -17.14
N GLY A 135 -2.20 2.70 -18.14
CA GLY A 135 -1.29 3.84 -18.19
C GLY A 135 -0.02 3.67 -17.36
N LEU A 136 0.28 2.46 -16.85
CA LEU A 136 1.54 2.19 -16.18
C LEU A 136 2.71 2.36 -17.13
N LYS A 137 3.84 2.80 -16.58
CA LYS A 137 5.11 3.06 -17.26
C LYS A 137 6.15 2.00 -16.98
N VAL A 138 5.97 1.25 -15.88
CA VAL A 138 6.85 0.14 -15.50
C VAL A 138 6.01 -1.03 -15.00
N ILE A 139 6.38 -2.26 -15.39
CA ILE A 139 5.85 -3.50 -14.83
C ILE A 139 7.00 -4.45 -14.54
N THR A 140 6.96 -5.11 -13.38
CA THR A 140 7.92 -6.17 -13.01
C THR A 140 7.25 -7.53 -13.14
N ILE A 141 7.91 -8.46 -13.83
CA ILE A 141 7.54 -9.88 -13.83
C ILE A 141 8.31 -10.54 -12.69
N SER A 142 7.63 -10.95 -11.62
CA SER A 142 8.25 -11.38 -10.36
C SER A 142 7.62 -12.68 -9.85
N ASP A 143 7.62 -13.71 -10.69
CA ASP A 143 7.11 -15.04 -10.32
C ASP A 143 7.86 -15.63 -9.11
N HIS A 144 7.24 -16.62 -8.45
CA HIS A 144 7.80 -17.23 -7.24
C HIS A 144 9.07 -18.04 -7.51
N SER A 145 10.00 -18.06 -6.54
CA SER A 145 11.14 -18.99 -6.51
C SER A 145 10.76 -20.41 -6.03
N VAL A 146 11.66 -21.37 -6.27
CA VAL A 146 11.43 -22.83 -6.17
C VAL A 146 10.82 -23.35 -4.86
N SER A 147 11.13 -22.75 -3.70
CA SER A 147 10.74 -23.30 -2.40
C SER A 147 9.24 -23.22 -2.11
N LEU A 148 8.48 -22.42 -2.86
CA LEU A 148 7.03 -22.40 -2.76
C LEU A 148 6.41 -23.50 -3.62
N GLY A 149 6.53 -24.76 -3.17
CA GLY A 149 6.12 -25.93 -3.94
C GLY A 149 4.64 -26.00 -4.35
N ILE A 150 3.77 -25.17 -3.76
CA ILE A 150 2.34 -25.05 -4.15
C ILE A 150 2.16 -24.12 -5.36
N ALA A 151 3.11 -23.21 -5.61
CA ALA A 151 3.02 -22.17 -6.62
C ALA A 151 3.80 -22.46 -7.91
N ASN A 152 4.28 -23.71 -8.10
CA ASN A 152 5.10 -24.08 -9.26
C ASN A 152 6.32 -23.14 -9.45
N GLY A 153 6.97 -22.77 -8.35
CA GLY A 153 8.08 -21.81 -8.34
C GLY A 153 9.22 -22.17 -9.30
N LEU A 154 9.92 -21.15 -9.79
CA LEU A 154 10.93 -21.28 -10.82
C LEU A 154 12.23 -21.84 -10.21
N SER A 155 12.83 -22.82 -10.88
CA SER A 155 14.25 -23.13 -10.71
C SER A 155 15.09 -22.05 -11.40
N ILE A 156 16.40 -21.99 -11.11
CA ILE A 156 17.32 -21.07 -11.80
C ILE A 156 17.27 -21.29 -13.33
N GLU A 157 17.16 -22.54 -13.78
CA GLU A 157 17.03 -22.88 -15.20
C GLU A 157 15.75 -22.28 -15.81
N ARG A 158 14.60 -22.44 -15.14
CA ARG A 158 13.33 -21.84 -15.59
C ARG A 158 13.33 -20.32 -15.52
N LEU A 159 14.03 -19.73 -14.54
CA LEU A 159 14.21 -18.28 -14.45
C LEU A 159 14.97 -17.73 -15.65
N MET A 160 15.99 -18.46 -16.12
CA MET A 160 16.74 -18.10 -17.32
C MET A 160 15.90 -18.25 -18.60
N GLU A 161 15.05 -19.28 -18.68
CA GLU A 161 14.09 -19.40 -19.77
C GLU A 161 13.08 -18.23 -19.78
N GLN A 162 12.56 -17.87 -18.60
CA GLN A 162 11.68 -16.70 -18.45
C GLN A 162 12.38 -15.40 -18.87
N LYS A 163 13.67 -15.23 -18.55
CA LYS A 163 14.48 -14.07 -18.95
C LYS A 163 14.47 -13.87 -20.47
N GLU A 164 14.50 -14.95 -21.26
CA GLU A 164 14.39 -14.87 -22.71
C GLU A 164 13.02 -14.37 -23.17
N GLU A 165 11.93 -14.81 -22.53
CA GLU A 165 10.58 -14.34 -22.84
C GLU A 165 10.40 -12.87 -22.44
N VAL A 166 10.89 -12.47 -21.26
CA VAL A 166 10.91 -11.06 -20.83
C VAL A 166 11.72 -10.21 -21.81
N SER A 167 12.85 -10.72 -22.32
CA SER A 167 13.66 -10.01 -23.31
C SER A 167 12.90 -9.79 -24.63
N LYS A 168 12.16 -10.79 -25.11
CA LYS A 168 11.29 -10.65 -26.30
C LYS A 168 10.17 -9.63 -26.05
N ALA A 169 9.55 -9.67 -24.87
CA ALA A 169 8.53 -8.69 -24.51
C ALA A 169 9.11 -7.26 -24.43
N ARG A 170 10.33 -7.09 -23.89
CA ARG A 170 11.03 -5.80 -23.87
C ARG A 170 11.22 -5.23 -25.27
N GLU A 171 11.62 -6.06 -26.23
CA GLU A 171 11.75 -5.63 -27.62
C GLU A 171 10.39 -5.20 -28.20
N GLU A 172 9.37 -6.04 -28.02
CA GLU A 172 8.01 -5.81 -28.54
C GLU A 172 7.34 -4.54 -27.97
N TYR A 173 7.53 -4.26 -26.68
CA TYR A 173 6.85 -3.18 -25.97
C TYR A 173 7.76 -1.99 -25.60
N SER A 174 8.97 -1.93 -26.14
CA SER A 174 10.03 -0.95 -25.81
C SER A 174 9.59 0.52 -25.84
N GLU A 175 8.68 0.91 -26.74
CA GLU A 175 8.17 2.28 -26.85
C GLU A 175 6.99 2.59 -25.93
N LYS A 176 6.45 1.59 -25.23
CA LYS A 176 5.19 1.70 -24.47
C LYS A 176 5.38 1.61 -22.96
N ILE A 177 6.24 0.71 -22.49
CA ILE A 177 6.41 0.40 -21.07
C ILE A 177 7.80 -0.17 -20.81
N THR A 178 8.36 0.12 -19.63
CA THR A 178 9.56 -0.55 -19.14
C THR A 178 9.15 -1.87 -18.47
N ILE A 179 9.75 -2.97 -18.90
CA ILE A 179 9.51 -4.29 -18.30
C ILE A 179 10.75 -4.66 -17.49
N LEU A 180 10.58 -4.94 -16.21
CA LEU A 180 11.63 -5.39 -15.30
C LEU A 180 11.53 -6.91 -15.13
N HIS A 181 12.67 -7.61 -15.19
CA HIS A 181 12.74 -9.02 -14.85
C HIS A 181 13.10 -9.14 -13.38
N GLY A 182 12.19 -9.67 -12.57
CA GLY A 182 12.41 -9.85 -11.15
C GLY A 182 12.03 -11.24 -10.67
N ILE A 183 11.98 -11.38 -9.36
CA ILE A 183 11.55 -12.59 -8.69
C ILE A 183 10.86 -12.21 -7.38
N GLU A 184 9.85 -12.98 -6.99
CA GLU A 184 9.50 -13.07 -5.58
C GLU A 184 10.30 -14.20 -4.91
N LEU A 185 11.36 -13.80 -4.22
CA LEU A 185 12.35 -14.66 -3.58
C LEU A 185 11.87 -15.16 -2.22
N GLU A 186 11.81 -16.48 -2.04
CA GLU A 186 11.48 -17.07 -0.75
C GLU A 186 12.58 -16.82 0.29
N ILE A 187 12.17 -16.35 1.46
CA ILE A 187 12.96 -16.36 2.68
C ILE A 187 12.69 -17.69 3.41
N LYS A 188 13.61 -18.66 3.30
CA LYS A 188 13.43 -20.02 3.83
C LYS A 188 13.29 -20.05 5.36
N ALA A 189 12.81 -21.18 5.87
CA ALA A 189 12.58 -21.40 7.30
C ALA A 189 13.84 -21.27 8.19
N ASP A 190 15.03 -21.46 7.61
CA ASP A 190 16.32 -21.28 8.28
C ASP A 190 16.91 -19.85 8.13
N GLY A 191 16.26 -19.00 7.33
CA GLY A 191 16.66 -17.62 7.06
C GLY A 191 17.66 -17.46 5.92
N SER A 192 17.94 -18.52 5.16
CA SER A 192 18.63 -18.43 3.87
C SER A 192 17.65 -18.06 2.74
N LEU A 193 18.17 -17.53 1.64
CA LEU A 193 17.39 -17.17 0.46
C LEU A 193 17.39 -18.31 -0.58
N ASP A 194 16.45 -18.28 -1.50
CA ASP A 194 16.23 -19.35 -2.49
C ASP A 194 17.35 -19.47 -3.53
N PHE A 195 17.92 -18.35 -3.96
CA PHE A 195 18.93 -18.27 -5.01
C PHE A 195 20.24 -17.69 -4.49
N PRO A 196 21.38 -18.04 -5.12
CA PRO A 196 22.67 -17.47 -4.77
C PRO A 196 22.81 -16.05 -5.33
N ASP A 197 23.70 -15.25 -4.73
CA ASP A 197 23.88 -13.83 -5.04
C ASP A 197 24.19 -13.58 -6.52
N GLU A 198 24.95 -14.45 -7.19
CA GLU A 198 25.25 -14.32 -8.62
C GLU A 198 24.01 -14.38 -9.52
N VAL A 199 22.95 -15.07 -9.10
CA VAL A 199 21.67 -15.09 -9.84
C VAL A 199 20.85 -13.85 -9.51
N LEU A 200 20.86 -13.40 -8.25
CA LEU A 200 20.12 -12.22 -7.83
C LEU A 200 20.66 -10.94 -8.48
N ALA A 201 21.98 -10.83 -8.63
CA ALA A 201 22.65 -9.71 -9.29
C ALA A 201 22.29 -9.53 -10.79
N GLU A 202 21.67 -10.54 -11.41
CA GLU A 202 21.22 -10.48 -12.81
C GLU A 202 19.77 -10.00 -12.97
N LEU A 203 19.03 -9.84 -11.87
CA LEU A 203 17.64 -9.40 -11.85
C LEU A 203 17.57 -7.87 -11.73
N ASP A 204 16.52 -7.28 -12.28
CA ASP A 204 16.27 -5.84 -12.15
C ASP A 204 15.59 -5.46 -10.83
N VAL A 205 14.86 -6.40 -10.22
CA VAL A 205 14.15 -6.23 -8.94
C VAL A 205 14.07 -7.57 -8.21
N VAL A 206 14.38 -7.58 -6.91
CA VAL A 206 14.15 -8.72 -6.03
C VAL A 206 13.18 -8.34 -4.92
N VAL A 207 12.03 -9.02 -4.90
CA VAL A 207 11.05 -8.94 -3.82
C VAL A 207 11.24 -10.14 -2.90
N ALA A 208 11.70 -9.94 -1.67
CA ALA A 208 11.89 -11.05 -0.73
C ALA A 208 10.68 -11.20 0.21
N SER A 209 10.18 -12.42 0.34
CA SER A 209 8.92 -12.70 1.06
C SER A 209 9.00 -13.92 1.97
N LEU A 210 8.25 -13.89 3.08
CA LEU A 210 8.06 -15.03 3.98
C LEU A 210 6.79 -15.79 3.60
N HIS A 211 6.86 -17.02 3.11
CA HIS A 211 5.66 -17.86 2.88
C HIS A 211 5.57 -19.07 3.80
N VAL A 212 6.70 -19.52 4.34
CA VAL A 212 6.76 -20.73 5.16
C VAL A 212 7.14 -20.46 6.61
N SER A 213 6.73 -21.38 7.49
CA SER A 213 7.09 -21.36 8.92
C SER A 213 6.69 -20.07 9.64
N MET A 214 5.53 -19.49 9.28
CA MET A 214 5.03 -18.20 9.78
C MET A 214 4.77 -18.14 11.30
N ARG A 215 4.74 -19.31 11.97
CA ARG A 215 4.48 -19.46 13.42
C ARG A 215 5.75 -19.72 14.24
N GLN A 216 6.93 -19.47 13.67
CA GLN A 216 8.18 -19.51 14.43
C GLN A 216 8.19 -18.48 15.56
N PRO A 217 8.97 -18.69 16.63
CA PRO A 217 9.14 -17.71 17.70
C PRO A 217 9.58 -16.34 17.13
N ARG A 218 9.07 -15.24 17.71
CA ARG A 218 9.34 -13.86 17.28
C ARG A 218 10.79 -13.59 16.90
N ALA A 219 11.72 -13.95 17.77
CA ALA A 219 13.15 -13.74 17.54
C ALA A 219 13.67 -14.48 16.31
N GLN A 220 13.19 -15.69 16.04
CA GLN A 220 13.62 -16.49 14.89
C GLN A 220 13.06 -15.93 13.58
N ILE A 221 11.76 -15.64 13.52
CA ILE A 221 11.14 -15.13 12.29
C ILE A 221 11.58 -13.71 11.96
N THR A 222 11.80 -12.88 12.99
CA THR A 222 12.44 -11.56 12.82
C THR A 222 13.84 -11.71 12.24
N LYS A 223 14.66 -12.62 12.78
CA LYS A 223 16.02 -12.85 12.24
C LYS A 223 16.01 -13.25 10.77
N ARG A 224 15.06 -14.06 10.32
CA ARG A 224 14.88 -14.42 8.90
C ARG A 224 14.65 -13.17 8.04
N MET A 225 13.75 -12.30 8.49
CA MET A 225 13.47 -11.03 7.80
C MET A 225 14.69 -10.12 7.76
N LEU A 226 15.40 -9.96 8.88
CA LEU A 226 16.62 -9.16 8.96
C LEU A 226 17.71 -9.67 8.03
N ASN A 227 17.90 -10.99 7.91
CA ASN A 227 18.85 -11.57 6.97
C ASN A 227 18.51 -11.19 5.51
N ALA A 228 17.22 -11.19 5.14
CA ALA A 228 16.79 -10.80 3.80
C ALA A 228 17.05 -9.31 3.53
N ILE A 229 16.71 -8.44 4.48
CA ILE A 229 16.95 -6.99 4.38
C ILE A 229 18.44 -6.65 4.27
N GLN A 230 19.30 -7.44 4.91
CA GLN A 230 20.76 -7.25 4.87
C GLN A 230 21.41 -7.76 3.59
N ASN A 231 20.70 -8.54 2.75
CA ASN A 231 21.23 -8.98 1.48
C ASN A 231 21.27 -7.78 0.50
N PRO A 232 22.42 -7.52 -0.16
CA PRO A 232 22.56 -6.36 -1.04
C PRO A 232 21.62 -6.39 -2.24
N HIS A 233 21.22 -7.59 -2.70
CA HIS A 233 20.37 -7.74 -3.88
C HIS A 233 18.88 -7.67 -3.58
N VAL A 234 18.46 -7.55 -2.31
CA VAL A 234 17.03 -7.44 -1.95
C VAL A 234 16.60 -5.98 -2.01
N ASP A 235 15.59 -5.68 -2.83
CA ASP A 235 15.08 -4.32 -3.03
C ASP A 235 13.83 -4.03 -2.21
N ILE A 236 12.93 -5.01 -2.14
CA ILE A 236 11.60 -4.88 -1.55
C ILE A 236 11.34 -6.06 -0.63
N ILE A 237 10.79 -5.82 0.56
CA ILE A 237 10.15 -6.87 1.34
C ILE A 237 8.67 -6.96 0.97
N GLY A 238 8.28 -8.05 0.33
CA GLY A 238 6.90 -8.34 -0.09
C GLY A 238 6.02 -8.71 1.09
N HIS A 239 4.79 -8.19 1.12
CA HIS A 239 3.75 -8.40 2.14
C HIS A 239 4.30 -8.86 3.51
N PRO A 240 4.96 -7.96 4.28
CA PRO A 240 5.97 -8.35 5.27
C PRO A 240 5.49 -9.29 6.38
N THR A 241 4.22 -9.19 6.80
CA THR A 241 3.64 -10.01 7.87
C THR A 241 3.01 -11.30 7.34
N ASN A 242 2.74 -11.36 6.03
CA ASN A 242 2.05 -12.42 5.32
C ASN A 242 0.68 -12.80 5.92
N ARG A 243 -0.03 -11.80 6.46
CA ARG A 243 -1.42 -11.97 6.92
C ARG A 243 -2.36 -12.30 5.75
N LEU A 244 -3.44 -13.01 6.04
CA LEU A 244 -4.58 -13.18 5.13
C LEU A 244 -5.87 -12.82 5.87
N LEU A 245 -6.66 -11.91 5.32
CA LEU A 245 -7.91 -11.46 5.90
C LEU A 245 -9.08 -12.27 5.34
N PRO A 246 -9.97 -12.83 6.18
CA PRO A 246 -9.94 -12.85 7.65
C PRO A 246 -9.18 -14.08 8.24
N ASP A 247 -8.61 -14.93 7.40
CA ASP A 247 -8.29 -16.33 7.75
C ASP A 247 -6.97 -16.56 8.51
N ARG A 248 -6.00 -15.65 8.43
CA ARG A 248 -4.65 -15.79 9.00
C ARG A 248 -4.12 -14.47 9.54
N GLU A 249 -3.89 -14.41 10.85
CA GLU A 249 -3.12 -13.33 11.45
C GLU A 249 -1.68 -13.28 10.91
N GLY A 250 -1.10 -12.08 10.86
CA GLY A 250 0.29 -11.90 10.44
C GLY A 250 1.27 -12.52 11.44
N SER A 251 2.48 -12.80 10.97
CA SER A 251 3.55 -13.31 11.83
C SER A 251 3.92 -12.34 12.96
N ASP A 252 4.28 -12.90 14.11
CA ASP A 252 4.81 -12.15 15.26
C ASP A 252 6.24 -11.69 14.96
N LEU A 253 6.35 -10.53 14.30
CA LEU A 253 7.60 -9.91 13.90
C LEU A 253 7.96 -8.76 14.85
N ASP A 254 9.27 -8.56 15.06
CA ASP A 254 9.76 -7.33 15.66
C ASP A 254 9.86 -6.21 14.64
N MET A 255 8.73 -5.51 14.44
CA MET A 255 8.57 -4.52 13.39
C MET A 255 9.52 -3.33 13.53
N GLU A 256 9.82 -2.86 14.75
CA GLU A 256 10.79 -1.76 14.91
C GLU A 256 12.21 -2.18 14.49
N ALA A 257 12.62 -3.41 14.77
CA ALA A 257 13.90 -3.93 14.30
C ALA A 257 13.94 -4.03 12.77
N ILE A 258 12.83 -4.45 12.15
CA ILE A 258 12.67 -4.52 10.70
C ILE A 258 12.71 -3.12 10.07
N PHE A 259 12.02 -2.14 10.64
CA PHE A 259 12.04 -0.76 10.14
C PHE A 259 13.44 -0.17 10.20
N GLN A 260 14.15 -0.33 11.33
CA GLN A 260 15.52 0.17 11.43
C GLN A 260 16.42 -0.47 10.39
N ALA A 261 16.33 -1.79 10.21
CA ALA A 261 17.13 -2.48 9.20
C ALA A 261 16.79 -2.02 7.78
N ALA A 262 15.51 -1.84 7.46
CA ALA A 262 15.07 -1.37 6.15
C ALA A 262 15.54 0.06 5.88
N ALA A 263 15.51 0.94 6.88
CA ALA A 263 16.07 2.29 6.79
C ALA A 263 17.60 2.28 6.57
N ASP A 264 18.32 1.48 7.36
CA ASP A 264 19.79 1.39 7.30
C ASP A 264 20.29 0.83 5.96
N HIS A 265 19.53 -0.09 5.37
CA HIS A 265 19.89 -0.73 4.11
C HIS A 265 19.18 -0.11 2.91
N GLY A 266 18.27 0.84 3.09
CA GLY A 266 17.50 1.41 1.97
C GLY A 266 16.60 0.40 1.25
N VAL A 267 16.07 -0.59 1.96
CA VAL A 267 15.12 -1.59 1.42
C VAL A 267 13.70 -1.06 1.55
N ALA A 268 12.91 -1.16 0.48
CA ALA A 268 11.52 -0.74 0.49
C ALA A 268 10.61 -1.76 1.20
N LEU A 269 9.52 -1.28 1.80
CA LEU A 269 8.50 -2.14 2.41
C LEU A 269 7.22 -2.12 1.58
N GLU A 270 6.72 -3.30 1.22
CA GLU A 270 5.52 -3.40 0.42
C GLU A 270 4.24 -3.10 1.22
N ILE A 271 3.33 -2.33 0.62
CA ILE A 271 1.90 -2.29 0.89
C ILE A 271 1.19 -3.07 -0.23
N ASN A 272 0.89 -4.32 0.07
CA ASN A 272 0.21 -5.22 -0.83
C ASN A 272 -1.28 -4.86 -0.90
N ALA A 273 -1.73 -4.45 -2.08
CA ALA A 273 -3.06 -3.93 -2.34
C ALA A 273 -4.13 -5.02 -2.51
N ASN A 274 -3.76 -6.31 -2.47
CA ASN A 274 -4.76 -7.37 -2.49
C ASN A 274 -5.66 -7.26 -1.23
N PRO A 275 -7.00 -7.18 -1.36
CA PRO A 275 -7.90 -7.00 -0.21
C PRO A 275 -7.88 -8.19 0.77
N GLN A 276 -7.39 -9.35 0.33
CA GLN A 276 -7.13 -10.49 1.21
C GLN A 276 -5.83 -10.33 2.02
N ARG A 277 -4.96 -9.37 1.70
CA ARG A 277 -3.69 -9.12 2.40
C ARG A 277 -3.69 -7.77 3.12
N LEU A 278 -3.77 -6.68 2.36
CA LEU A 278 -3.60 -5.30 2.83
C LEU A 278 -2.34 -5.14 3.69
N ASP A 279 -1.21 -5.69 3.27
CA ASP A 279 -0.01 -5.83 4.10
C ASP A 279 1.19 -5.20 3.40
N LEU A 280 1.81 -4.15 3.92
CA LEU A 280 1.78 -3.61 5.27
C LEU A 280 0.50 -2.87 5.67
N ASN A 281 0.12 -2.96 6.94
CA ASN A 281 -1.00 -2.19 7.49
C ASN A 281 -0.67 -0.68 7.58
N ASP A 282 -1.71 0.15 7.74
CA ASP A 282 -1.59 1.62 7.78
C ASP A 282 -0.73 2.14 8.94
N ILE A 283 -0.79 1.52 10.12
CA ILE A 283 0.01 1.91 11.29
C ILE A 283 1.50 1.69 11.05
N HIS A 284 1.87 0.54 10.49
CA HIS A 284 3.25 0.22 10.18
C HIS A 284 3.76 0.99 8.96
N ALA A 285 2.92 1.19 7.94
CA ALA A 285 3.23 2.06 6.81
C ALA A 285 3.47 3.51 7.27
N ARG A 286 2.68 4.00 8.24
CA ARG A 286 2.91 5.32 8.85
C ARG A 286 4.30 5.41 9.47
N ARG A 287 4.66 4.38 10.24
CA ARG A 287 5.97 4.31 10.89
C ARG A 287 7.12 4.26 9.89
N ALA A 288 6.93 3.58 8.75
CA ALA A 288 7.90 3.55 7.67
C ALA A 288 8.13 4.95 7.06
N VAL A 289 7.04 5.70 6.80
CA VAL A 289 7.12 7.10 6.33
C VAL A 289 7.88 7.98 7.31
N GLU A 290 7.61 7.88 8.61
CA GLU A 290 8.30 8.66 9.66
C GLU A 290 9.81 8.38 9.73
N LEU A 291 10.24 7.19 9.31
CA LEU A 291 11.64 6.78 9.28
C LEU A 291 12.30 7.02 7.90
N GLY A 292 11.56 7.56 6.93
CA GLY A 292 12.06 7.78 5.57
C GLY A 292 12.30 6.49 4.78
N ILE A 293 11.63 5.40 5.16
CA ILE A 293 11.72 4.11 4.47
C ILE A 293 10.84 4.18 3.22
N PRO A 294 11.38 3.86 2.02
CA PRO A 294 10.56 3.84 0.82
C PRO A 294 9.45 2.78 0.93
N LEU A 295 8.25 3.13 0.49
CA LEU A 295 7.12 2.21 0.38
C LEU A 295 6.94 1.74 -1.06
N ALA A 296 6.54 0.50 -1.25
CA ALA A 296 6.13 -0.05 -2.54
C ALA A 296 4.65 -0.45 -2.51
N ILE A 297 3.78 0.15 -3.31
CA ILE A 297 2.36 -0.23 -3.37
C ILE A 297 2.14 -1.12 -4.57
N ASN A 298 1.99 -2.42 -4.33
CA ASN A 298 1.88 -3.43 -5.39
C ASN A 298 0.61 -4.25 -5.24
N THR A 299 0.08 -4.77 -6.36
CA THR A 299 -1.18 -5.52 -6.34
C THR A 299 -1.02 -7.01 -6.08
N ASP A 300 0.19 -7.56 -6.23
CA ASP A 300 0.42 -9.01 -6.16
C ASP A 300 -0.52 -9.72 -7.17
N ALA A 301 -0.52 -9.16 -8.38
CA ALA A 301 -1.48 -9.53 -9.41
C ALA A 301 -1.15 -10.89 -10.02
N HIS A 302 -1.98 -11.87 -9.71
CA HIS A 302 -1.99 -13.20 -10.34
C HIS A 302 -2.88 -13.30 -11.60
N ALA A 303 -3.48 -12.19 -12.01
CA ALA A 303 -4.23 -12.08 -13.26
C ALA A 303 -4.28 -10.62 -13.72
N PRO A 304 -4.44 -10.35 -15.03
CA PRO A 304 -4.49 -8.99 -15.57
C PRO A 304 -5.49 -8.05 -14.87
N GLN A 305 -6.64 -8.58 -14.42
CA GLN A 305 -7.68 -7.79 -13.78
C GLN A 305 -7.33 -7.41 -12.34
N HIS A 306 -6.40 -8.11 -11.69
CA HIS A 306 -5.98 -7.82 -10.32
C HIS A 306 -5.19 -6.51 -10.22
N LEU A 307 -4.64 -5.99 -11.32
CA LEU A 307 -4.00 -4.67 -11.36
C LEU A 307 -4.94 -3.53 -10.94
N GLU A 308 -6.27 -3.71 -11.03
CA GLU A 308 -7.25 -2.72 -10.52
C GLU A 308 -7.28 -2.60 -8.99
N LEU A 309 -6.73 -3.59 -8.27
CA LEU A 309 -6.76 -3.62 -6.80
C LEU A 309 -5.90 -2.52 -6.18
N ILE A 310 -5.07 -1.82 -6.96
CA ILE A 310 -4.15 -0.77 -6.50
C ILE A 310 -4.80 0.31 -5.62
N HIS A 311 -6.09 0.59 -5.83
CA HIS A 311 -6.82 1.57 -5.03
C HIS A 311 -6.87 1.22 -3.53
N PHE A 312 -6.86 -0.06 -3.17
CA PHE A 312 -6.83 -0.52 -1.78
C PHE A 312 -5.47 -0.22 -1.11
N GLY A 313 -4.37 -0.44 -1.83
CA GLY A 313 -3.03 -0.10 -1.37
C GLY A 313 -2.83 1.41 -1.24
N VAL A 314 -3.28 2.19 -2.23
CA VAL A 314 -3.28 3.66 -2.18
C VAL A 314 -4.09 4.16 -0.98
N SER A 315 -5.27 3.58 -0.72
CA SER A 315 -6.08 3.95 0.45
C SER A 315 -5.34 3.67 1.77
N THR A 316 -4.61 2.56 1.85
CA THR A 316 -3.77 2.22 3.01
C THR A 316 -2.62 3.20 3.19
N ALA A 317 -1.92 3.55 2.10
CA ALA A 317 -0.84 4.54 2.12
C ALA A 317 -1.33 5.95 2.50
N ARG A 318 -2.53 6.35 2.05
CA ARG A 318 -3.17 7.62 2.45
C ARG A 318 -3.47 7.66 3.95
N ARG A 319 -3.89 6.53 4.55
CA ARG A 319 -4.07 6.41 6.01
C ARG A 319 -2.74 6.49 6.78
N ALA A 320 -1.64 6.09 6.14
CA ALA A 320 -0.27 6.27 6.63
C ALA A 320 0.29 7.70 6.42
N TRP A 321 -0.50 8.55 5.77
CA TRP A 321 -0.13 9.87 5.25
C TRP A 321 1.08 9.89 4.31
N ALA A 322 1.28 8.81 3.56
CA ALA A 322 2.31 8.77 2.54
C ALA A 322 2.01 9.81 1.45
N GLN A 323 3.05 10.54 1.06
CA GLN A 323 3.07 11.44 -0.09
C GLN A 323 3.67 10.72 -1.29
N LYS A 324 3.69 11.40 -2.43
CA LYS A 324 4.28 10.86 -3.66
C LYS A 324 5.71 10.38 -3.45
N ASP A 325 6.57 11.22 -2.88
CA ASP A 325 7.99 10.91 -2.75
C ASP A 325 8.29 9.71 -1.83
N ASP A 326 7.38 9.36 -0.93
CA ASP A 326 7.51 8.19 -0.04
C ASP A 326 7.28 6.86 -0.76
N VAL A 327 6.63 6.88 -1.94
CA VAL A 327 6.19 5.67 -2.66
C VAL A 327 6.97 5.50 -3.95
N ILE A 328 7.78 4.43 -4.03
CA ILE A 328 8.67 4.18 -5.18
C ILE A 328 7.89 3.98 -6.48
N ASN A 329 6.65 3.49 -6.40
CA ASN A 329 5.82 3.28 -7.58
C ASN A 329 5.37 4.56 -8.28
N SER A 330 5.56 5.71 -7.64
CA SER A 330 5.23 7.02 -8.18
C SER A 330 6.42 7.79 -8.73
N TRP A 331 7.62 7.27 -8.51
CA TRP A 331 8.85 7.91 -8.94
C TRP A 331 8.97 7.88 -10.47
N PRO A 332 9.57 8.93 -11.08
CA PRO A 332 9.93 8.88 -12.50
C PRO A 332 10.72 7.62 -12.84
N VAL A 333 10.52 7.07 -14.04
CA VAL A 333 11.11 5.79 -14.49
C VAL A 333 12.63 5.78 -14.30
N GLU A 334 13.30 6.89 -14.62
CA GLU A 334 14.75 7.04 -14.48
C GLU A 334 15.19 7.03 -13.00
N LYS A 335 14.41 7.65 -12.11
CA LYS A 335 14.70 7.65 -10.66
C LYS A 335 14.55 6.24 -10.09
N LEU A 336 13.45 5.56 -10.42
CA LEU A 336 13.17 4.19 -9.97
C LEU A 336 14.25 3.21 -10.46
N THR A 337 14.55 3.22 -11.76
CA THR A 337 15.55 2.30 -12.33
C THR A 337 16.98 2.61 -11.88
N SER A 338 17.31 3.87 -11.57
CA SER A 338 18.61 4.21 -10.98
C SER A 338 18.69 3.73 -9.54
N TRP A 339 17.63 3.91 -8.74
CA TRP A 339 17.58 3.43 -7.36
C TRP A 339 17.75 1.90 -7.29
N LEU A 340 17.05 1.14 -8.13
CA LEU A 340 17.19 -0.32 -8.21
C LEU A 340 18.64 -0.73 -8.54
N LYS A 341 19.29 -0.06 -9.50
CA LYS A 341 20.68 -0.37 -9.88
C LYS A 341 21.72 -0.05 -8.80
N GLU A 342 21.41 0.90 -7.90
CA GLU A 342 22.32 1.29 -6.81
C GLU A 342 22.27 0.32 -5.62
N ARG A 343 21.23 -0.52 -5.53
CA ARG A 343 21.03 -1.46 -4.41
C ARG A 343 22.04 -2.61 -4.42
N GLY A 344 22.46 -3.11 -5.59
CA GLY A 344 23.52 -4.12 -5.71
C GLY A 344 23.50 -4.88 -7.02
#